data_AF-A0A8T7A4P1-F1
#
_entry.id   AF-A0A8T7A4P1-F1
#
_cell.length_a   1.000
_cell.length_b   1.000
_cell.length_c   1.000
_cell.angle_alpha   90.00
_cell.angle_beta   90.00
_cell.angle_gamma   90.00
#
_symmetry.space_group_name_H-M   'P 1'
#
loop_
_entity.id
_entity.type
_entity.pdbx_description
1 polymer ?
#
loop_
_entity_poly.entity_id
_entity_poly.type
_entity_poly.pdbx_seq_one_letter_code
_entity_poly.pdbx_strand_id
1 'polypeptide(L)'
;MGNTVWVLQEGQEDDDWDHSIVLMHEKQLNKLAKEIGVKEFSEFLDYSVIAAEFGGDTEVNYIEPAEVKDTFSQLIIAIVGGKSKKLSNNNDLLEELEDCINKVELAQQVGKKVRLSVIP
;
A
#
# COMPACT_ATOMS: atom_id res chain seq x y z
N MET A 1 -3.66 1.43 19.83
CA MET A 1 -2.67 1.45 18.74
C MET A 1 -3.33 0.68 17.61
N GLY A 2 -3.41 1.29 16.44
CA GLY A 2 -4.01 0.71 15.26
C GLY A 2 -2.90 0.47 14.25
N ASN A 3 -3.04 -0.59 13.47
CA ASN A 3 -2.01 -0.98 12.51
C ASN A 3 -1.79 0.11 11.46
N THR A 4 -0.58 0.16 10.91
CA THR A 4 -0.22 0.99 9.76
C THR A 4 0.52 0.19 8.71
N VAL A 5 0.74 0.78 7.54
CA VAL A 5 1.52 0.21 6.44
C VAL A 5 2.83 0.97 6.31
N TRP A 6 3.92 0.22 6.27
CA TRP A 6 5.24 0.73 5.94
C TRP A 6 5.65 0.29 4.54
N VAL A 7 6.09 1.24 3.71
CA VAL A 7 6.58 1.01 2.35
C VAL A 7 8.10 0.92 2.39
N LEU A 8 8.60 -0.31 2.51
CA LEU A 8 10.02 -0.59 2.68
C LEU A 8 10.63 -1.08 1.37
N GLN A 9 11.76 -0.51 0.96
CA GLN A 9 12.60 -1.12 -0.09
C GLN A 9 13.48 -2.24 0.49
N GLU A 10 14.01 -3.12 -0.36
CA GLU A 10 14.97 -4.14 0.07
C GLU A 10 16.16 -3.55 0.86
N GLY A 11 16.36 -4.06 2.08
CA GLY A 11 17.41 -3.62 3.00
C GLY A 11 17.09 -2.34 3.80
N GLN A 12 15.86 -1.83 3.74
CA GLN A 12 15.37 -0.77 4.63
C GLN A 12 14.60 -1.39 5.80
N GLU A 13 14.78 -0.84 7.00
CA GLU A 13 14.23 -1.38 8.25
C GLU A 13 13.04 -0.56 8.78
N ASP A 14 12.94 0.72 8.42
CA ASP A 14 11.94 1.66 8.92
C ASP A 14 11.26 2.46 7.81
N ASP A 15 10.09 3.00 8.14
CA ASP A 15 9.37 3.98 7.33
C ASP A 15 9.08 5.21 8.20
N ASP A 16 9.20 6.41 7.62
CA ASP A 16 9.03 7.69 8.30
C ASP A 16 7.60 8.23 8.25
N TRP A 17 6.68 7.53 7.56
CA TRP A 17 5.30 7.95 7.38
C TRP A 17 4.30 6.92 7.92
N ASP A 18 3.23 7.41 8.54
CA ASP A 18 2.09 6.61 9.00
C ASP A 18 1.04 6.51 7.88
N HIS A 19 0.88 5.34 7.27
CA HIS A 19 -0.13 5.07 6.24
C HIS A 19 -1.39 4.38 6.79
N SER A 20 -1.80 4.76 8.01
CA SER A 20 -2.94 4.14 8.68
C SER A 20 -4.26 4.45 7.98
N ILE A 21 -4.40 5.57 7.26
CA ILE A 21 -5.65 5.93 6.54
C ILE A 21 -5.84 5.04 5.32
N VAL A 22 -4.78 4.78 4.55
CA VAL A 22 -4.76 3.81 3.46
C VAL A 22 -5.20 2.44 3.97
N LEU A 23 -4.65 1.99 5.10
CA LEU A 23 -5.03 0.69 5.69
C LEU A 23 -6.49 0.70 6.20
N MET A 24 -6.95 1.78 6.81
CA MET A 24 -8.34 1.94 7.24
C MET A 24 -9.33 1.83 6.06
N HIS A 25 -8.90 2.17 4.85
CA HIS A 25 -9.70 2.12 3.63
C HIS A 25 -9.46 0.87 2.77
N GLU A 26 -8.71 -0.13 3.24
CA GLU A 26 -8.36 -1.37 2.52
C GLU A 26 -9.56 -1.99 1.79
N LYS A 27 -10.69 -2.20 2.49
CA LYS A 27 -11.89 -2.83 1.91
C LYS A 27 -12.49 -2.02 0.75
N GLN A 28 -12.48 -0.69 0.87
CA GLN A 28 -12.99 0.21 -0.14
C GLN A 28 -12.01 0.29 -1.33
N LEU A 29 -10.70 0.27 -1.08
CA LEU A 29 -9.66 0.23 -2.10
C LEU A 29 -9.71 -1.09 -2.88
N ASN A 30 -9.80 -2.25 -2.23
CA ASN A 30 -9.96 -3.56 -2.88
C ASN A 30 -11.20 -3.60 -3.76
N LYS A 31 -12.33 -3.08 -3.25
CA LYS A 31 -13.57 -3.00 -4.02
C LYS A 31 -13.37 -2.13 -5.28
N LEU A 32 -12.75 -0.97 -5.16
CA LEU A 32 -12.48 -0.09 -6.28
C LEU A 32 -11.51 -0.72 -7.28
N ALA A 33 -10.44 -1.36 -6.80
CA ALA A 33 -9.45 -2.07 -7.60
C ALA A 33 -10.13 -3.12 -8.50
N LYS A 34 -11.01 -3.93 -7.91
CA LYS A 34 -11.81 -4.92 -8.63
C LYS A 34 -12.74 -4.30 -9.66
N GLU A 35 -13.36 -3.15 -9.36
CA GLU A 35 -14.24 -2.43 -10.29
C GLU A 35 -13.48 -1.85 -11.49
N ILE A 36 -12.21 -1.46 -11.31
CA ILE A 36 -11.37 -0.90 -12.39
C ILE A 36 -10.47 -1.95 -13.07
N GLY A 37 -10.44 -3.18 -12.56
CA GLY A 37 -9.73 -4.31 -13.17
C GLY A 37 -8.24 -4.38 -12.86
N VAL A 38 -7.81 -3.87 -11.70
CA VAL A 38 -6.43 -3.97 -11.18
C VAL A 38 -6.37 -4.89 -9.96
N LYS A 39 -5.16 -5.25 -9.51
CA LYS A 39 -4.96 -6.07 -8.31
C LYS A 39 -5.55 -5.41 -7.07
N GLU A 40 -6.07 -6.21 -6.15
CA GLU A 40 -6.59 -5.69 -4.89
C GLU A 40 -5.43 -5.13 -4.03
N PHE A 41 -5.68 -4.05 -3.28
CA PHE A 41 -4.66 -3.42 -2.44
C PHE A 41 -4.10 -4.41 -1.40
N SER A 42 -4.95 -5.27 -0.84
CA SER A 42 -4.53 -6.31 0.11
C SER A 42 -3.60 -7.37 -0.47
N GLU A 43 -3.52 -7.53 -1.80
CA GLU A 43 -2.57 -8.46 -2.42
C GLU A 43 -1.12 -7.98 -2.28
N PHE A 44 -0.91 -6.68 -2.02
CA PHE A 44 0.42 -6.12 -1.81
C PHE A 44 0.84 -6.13 -0.34
N LEU A 45 -0.09 -6.36 0.58
CA LEU A 45 0.19 -6.29 2.01
C LEU A 45 1.00 -7.50 2.48
N ASP A 46 2.05 -7.20 3.24
CA ASP A 46 2.88 -8.17 3.92
C ASP A 46 2.55 -8.20 5.41
N TYR A 47 2.08 -9.34 5.88
CA TYR A 47 1.68 -9.54 7.28
C TYR A 47 2.74 -10.30 8.09
N SER A 48 3.95 -10.51 7.56
CA SER A 48 4.96 -11.31 8.25
C SER A 48 5.42 -10.70 9.58
N VAL A 49 5.41 -9.36 9.74
CA VAL A 49 5.67 -8.71 11.05
C VAL A 49 4.59 -9.10 12.06
N ILE A 50 3.32 -8.87 11.71
CA ILE A 50 2.19 -9.25 12.56
C ILE A 50 2.24 -10.75 12.88
N ALA A 51 2.48 -11.61 11.89
CA ALA A 51 2.58 -13.05 12.10
C ALA A 51 3.66 -13.40 13.13
N ALA A 52 4.86 -12.82 13.02
CA ALA A 52 5.95 -13.05 13.95
C ALA A 52 5.60 -12.64 15.40
N GLU A 53 4.87 -11.54 15.58
CA GLU A 53 4.41 -11.10 16.92
C GLU A 53 3.48 -12.11 17.60
N PHE A 54 2.65 -12.81 16.81
CA PHE A 54 1.74 -13.83 17.30
C PHE A 54 2.33 -15.26 17.23
N GLY A 55 3.66 -15.39 17.04
CA GLY A 55 4.36 -16.66 16.98
C GLY A 55 4.09 -17.49 15.71
N GLY A 56 3.54 -16.85 14.67
CA GLY A 56 3.40 -17.39 13.34
C GLY A 56 4.67 -17.22 12.51
N ASP A 57 4.75 -17.98 11.43
CA ASP A 57 5.80 -17.88 10.41
C ASP A 57 5.14 -17.65 9.06
N THR A 58 5.46 -16.54 8.41
CA THR A 58 4.93 -16.14 7.11
C THR A 58 6.07 -15.55 6.32
N GLU A 59 6.21 -15.98 5.06
CA GLU A 59 7.27 -15.49 4.18
C GLU A 59 7.08 -14.00 3.91
N VAL A 60 8.20 -13.27 3.88
CA VAL A 60 8.22 -11.85 3.54
C VAL A 60 7.83 -11.67 2.07
N ASN A 61 6.82 -10.84 1.82
CA ASN A 61 6.38 -10.55 0.46
C ASN A 61 7.11 -9.35 -0.15
N TYR A 62 8.09 -9.61 -1.02
CA TYR A 62 8.76 -8.58 -1.84
C TYR A 62 8.15 -8.54 -3.24
N ILE A 63 7.74 -7.34 -3.66
CA ILE A 63 6.98 -7.08 -4.87
C ILE A 63 7.79 -6.17 -5.80
N GLU A 64 7.59 -6.34 -7.10
CA GLU A 64 8.15 -5.43 -8.10
C GLU A 64 7.52 -4.03 -7.98
N PRO A 65 8.31 -2.95 -7.83
CA PRO A 65 7.78 -1.60 -7.62
C PRO A 65 6.78 -1.16 -8.71
N ALA A 66 7.03 -1.57 -9.96
CA ALA A 66 6.18 -1.23 -11.09
C ALA A 66 4.73 -1.72 -10.92
N GLU A 67 4.50 -2.88 -10.31
CA GLU A 67 3.14 -3.39 -10.08
C GLU A 67 2.37 -2.57 -9.03
N VAL A 68 3.04 -2.21 -7.94
CA VAL A 68 2.43 -1.41 -6.87
C VAL A 68 2.12 -0.02 -7.41
N LYS A 69 3.08 0.61 -8.07
CA LYS A 69 2.94 1.94 -8.66
C LYS A 69 1.78 2.00 -9.65
N ASP A 70 1.70 1.06 -10.58
CA ASP A 70 0.63 1.04 -11.59
C ASP A 70 -0.74 0.94 -10.91
N THR A 71 -0.89 0.02 -9.95
CA THR A 71 -2.14 -0.17 -9.23
C THR A 71 -2.55 1.07 -8.44
N PHE A 72 -1.63 1.66 -7.69
CA PHE A 72 -1.92 2.81 -6.82
C PHE A 72 -2.23 4.05 -7.66
N SER A 73 -1.53 4.24 -8.78
CA SER A 73 -1.82 5.31 -9.74
C SER A 73 -3.22 5.18 -10.32
N GLN A 74 -3.63 3.98 -10.70
CA GLN A 74 -4.98 3.72 -11.21
C GLN A 74 -6.07 3.93 -10.15
N LEU A 75 -5.79 3.58 -8.88
CA LEU A 75 -6.68 3.86 -7.76
C LEU A 75 -6.85 5.38 -7.54
N ILE A 76 -5.76 6.15 -7.52
CA ILE A 76 -5.82 7.62 -7.41
C ILE A 76 -6.66 8.21 -8.55
N ILE A 77 -6.36 7.83 -9.80
CA ILE A 77 -7.11 8.31 -10.99
C ILE A 77 -8.60 7.98 -10.85
N ALA A 78 -8.94 6.79 -10.36
CA ALA A 78 -10.33 6.38 -10.15
C ALA A 78 -11.03 7.16 -9.02
N ILE A 79 -10.33 7.43 -7.91
CA ILE A 79 -10.86 8.22 -6.78
C ILE A 79 -11.10 9.66 -7.20
N VAL A 80 -10.10 10.31 -7.81
CA VAL A 80 -10.19 11.70 -8.30
C VAL A 80 -11.23 11.81 -9.42
N GLY A 81 -11.33 10.80 -10.28
CA GLY A 81 -12.37 10.70 -11.32
C GLY A 81 -13.77 10.41 -10.79
N GLY A 82 -13.96 10.29 -9.47
CA GLY A 82 -15.26 10.13 -8.84
C GLY A 82 -15.87 8.73 -8.98
N LYS A 83 -15.08 7.70 -9.32
CA LYS A 83 -15.58 6.32 -9.42
C LYS A 83 -16.01 5.75 -8.07
N SER A 84 -15.51 6.28 -6.96
CA SER A 84 -15.94 5.91 -5.60
C SER A 84 -16.42 7.11 -4.80
N LYS A 85 -17.74 7.20 -4.58
CA LYS A 85 -18.35 8.23 -3.72
C LYS A 85 -17.90 8.18 -2.26
N LYS A 86 -17.39 7.02 -1.80
CA LYS A 86 -16.94 6.83 -0.42
C LYS A 86 -15.51 7.30 -0.20
N LEU A 87 -14.70 7.27 -1.26
CA LEU A 87 -13.29 7.70 -1.22
C LEU A 87 -13.11 9.10 -1.81
N SER A 88 -14.08 9.58 -2.61
CA SER A 88 -14.08 10.93 -3.16
C SER A 88 -14.00 11.97 -2.04
N ASN A 89 -13.09 12.93 -2.19
CA ASN A 89 -12.80 14.02 -1.24
C ASN A 89 -12.07 13.59 0.05
N ASN A 90 -11.51 12.38 0.12
CA ASN A 90 -10.58 12.03 1.18
C ASN A 90 -9.15 12.43 0.76
N ASN A 91 -8.77 13.67 1.08
CA ASN A 91 -7.45 14.20 0.70
C ASN A 91 -6.31 13.47 1.43
N ASP A 92 -6.51 13.10 2.69
CA ASP A 92 -5.49 12.42 3.49
C ASP A 92 -5.17 11.03 2.90
N LEU A 93 -6.21 10.31 2.44
CA LEU A 93 -6.03 9.06 1.71
C LEU A 93 -5.24 9.24 0.40
N LEU A 94 -5.52 10.32 -0.34
CA LEU A 94 -4.81 10.60 -1.58
C LEU A 94 -3.34 10.94 -1.31
N GLU A 95 -3.06 11.73 -0.27
CA GLU A 95 -1.71 12.08 0.16
C GLU A 95 -0.91 10.83 0.57
N GLU A 96 -1.50 9.92 1.36
CA GLU A 96 -0.85 8.67 1.73
C GLU A 96 -0.62 7.72 0.53
N LEU A 97 -1.56 7.65 -0.43
CA LEU A 97 -1.35 6.87 -1.66
C LEU A 97 -0.25 7.47 -2.53
N GLU A 98 -0.16 8.80 -2.60
CA GLU A 98 0.91 9.51 -3.32
C GLU A 98 2.27 9.30 -2.64
N ASP A 99 2.34 9.33 -1.31
CA ASP A 99 3.58 9.03 -0.57
C ASP A 99 4.02 7.58 -0.79
N CYS A 100 3.09 6.62 -0.72
CA CYS A 100 3.35 5.23 -1.08
C CYS A 100 3.96 5.12 -2.49
N ILE A 101 3.39 5.83 -3.48
CA ILE A 101 3.93 5.84 -4.85
C ILE A 101 5.33 6.43 -4.88
N ASN A 102 5.58 7.55 -4.21
CA ASN A 102 6.89 8.19 -4.17
C ASN A 102 7.96 7.23 -3.62
N LYS A 103 7.65 6.52 -2.54
CA LYS A 103 8.55 5.52 -1.94
C LYS A 103 8.80 4.33 -2.86
N VAL A 104 7.75 3.85 -3.52
CA VAL A 104 7.85 2.79 -4.53
C VAL A 104 8.72 3.24 -5.72
N GLU A 105 8.57 4.49 -6.18
CA GLU A 105 9.37 5.06 -7.25
C GLU A 105 10.85 5.18 -6.88
N LEU A 106 11.16 5.59 -5.65
CA LEU A 106 12.53 5.65 -5.15
C LEU A 106 13.18 4.26 -5.18
N ALA A 107 12.48 3.22 -4.70
CA ALA A 107 12.95 1.84 -4.77
C ALA A 107 13.18 1.39 -6.22
N GLN A 108 12.27 1.75 -7.13
CA GLN A 108 12.40 1.44 -8.56
C GLN A 108 13.64 2.08 -9.17
N GLN A 109 13.95 3.34 -8.85
CA GLN A 109 15.11 4.07 -9.38
C GLN A 109 16.43 3.43 -8.96
N VAL A 110 16.49 2.80 -7.79
CA VAL A 110 17.68 2.10 -7.29
C VAL A 110 17.65 0.59 -7.58
N GLY A 111 16.66 0.09 -8.33
CA GLY A 111 16.56 -1.31 -8.76
C GLY A 111 16.25 -2.30 -7.62
N LYS A 112 15.56 -1.86 -6.58
CA LYS A 112 15.18 -2.67 -5.42
C LYS A 112 13.70 -3.06 -5.47
N LYS A 113 13.37 -4.20 -4.88
CA LYS A 113 11.97 -4.55 -4.61
C LYS A 113 11.40 -3.77 -3.43
N VAL A 114 10.09 -3.77 -3.31
CA VAL A 114 9.35 -3.14 -2.22
C VAL A 114 8.53 -4.15 -1.43
N ARG A 115 8.24 -3.81 -0.19
CA ARG A 115 7.42 -4.57 0.75
C ARG A 115 6.48 -3.58 1.43
N LEU A 116 5.18 -3.85 1.41
CA LEU A 116 4.17 -3.04 2.11
C LEU A 116 3.85 -3.75 3.41
N SER A 117 4.69 -3.55 4.42
CA SER A 117 4.61 -4.26 5.69
C SER A 117 3.52 -3.70 6.58
N VAL A 118 2.58 -4.54 7.00
CA VAL A 118 1.61 -4.18 8.03
C VAL A 118 2.28 -4.32 9.39
N ILE A 119 2.27 -3.24 10.17
CA ILE A 119 2.87 -3.17 11.50
C ILE A 119 1.82 -2.70 12.53
N PRO A 120 1.93 -3.07 13.82
CA PRO A 120 0.92 -2.77 14.86
C PRO A 120 0.96 -1.33 15.43
#